data_AF-A0A1I8AP62-F1
#
_entry.id   AF-A0A1I8AP62-F1
#
_cell.length_a   1.000
_cell.length_b   1.000
_cell.length_c   1.000
_cell.angle_alpha   90.00
_cell.angle_beta   90.00
_cell.angle_gamma   90.00
#
_symmetry.space_group_name_H-M   'P 1'
#
loop_
_entity.id
_entity.type
_entity.pdbx_description
1 polymer ?
#
loop_
_entity_poly.entity_id
_entity_poly.type
_entity_poly.pdbx_seq_one_letter_code
_entity_poly.pdbx_strand_id
1 'polypeptide(L)'
;FQVWQSAHRPTRTDAAEVQGVDVVAILNRGGKRYFILVKQYRIPMGAWCIEFPAGLIDHNESVDTAALRELKEETGYVGRIVDRSSGIQPLNPGLSDDACQFVTVEVDGDAPENSVPKQQLDSAEAIE
;
A
#
# COMPACT_ATOMS: atom_id res chain seq x y z
N PHE A 1 9.21 31.60 -20.71
CA PHE A 1 8.95 31.30 -19.29
C PHE A 1 8.33 29.91 -19.21
N GLN A 2 8.83 29.07 -18.32
CA GLN A 2 8.24 27.75 -18.09
C GLN A 2 7.09 27.92 -17.08
N VAL A 3 5.89 27.47 -17.45
CA VAL A 3 4.73 27.42 -16.54
C VAL A 3 4.70 26.02 -15.93
N TRP A 4 4.68 25.96 -14.61
CA TRP A 4 4.51 24.70 -13.88
C TRP A 4 3.04 24.49 -13.54
N GLN A 5 2.57 23.25 -13.70
CA GLN A 5 1.26 22.80 -13.25
C GLN A 5 1.48 21.69 -12.23
N SER A 6 0.75 21.74 -11.13
CA SER A 6 0.85 20.75 -10.07
C SER A 6 -0.52 20.32 -9.54
N ALA A 7 -0.56 19.10 -8.99
CA ALA A 7 -1.69 18.53 -8.27
C ALA A 7 -1.29 18.20 -6.83
N HIS A 8 -2.17 18.49 -5.87
CA HIS A 8 -1.93 18.33 -4.45
C HIS A 8 -3.17 17.75 -3.77
N ARG A 9 -2.98 16.81 -2.83
CA ARG A 9 -4.09 16.33 -1.99
C ARG A 9 -4.51 17.44 -1.02
N PRO A 10 -5.79 17.85 -0.99
CA PRO A 10 -6.26 18.88 -0.06
C PRO A 10 -6.23 18.41 1.41
N THR A 11 -6.17 17.11 1.64
CA THR A 11 -6.13 16.47 2.96
C THR A 11 -4.72 16.26 3.50
N ARG A 12 -3.68 16.69 2.77
CA ARG A 12 -2.29 16.58 3.24
C ARG A 12 -2.12 17.42 4.50
N THR A 13 -1.60 16.82 5.57
CA THR A 13 -1.21 17.54 6.78
C THR A 13 0.29 17.77 6.78
N ASP A 14 0.75 18.92 7.27
CA ASP A 14 2.19 19.23 7.36
C ASP A 14 2.92 18.38 8.43
N ALA A 15 2.18 17.59 9.21
CA ALA A 15 2.70 16.76 10.28
C ALA A 15 3.22 15.40 9.80
N ALA A 16 2.75 14.90 8.65
CA ALA A 16 3.15 13.60 8.12
C ALA A 16 4.30 13.75 7.12
N GLU A 17 5.45 13.12 7.41
CA GLU A 17 6.63 13.12 6.52
C GLU A 17 6.32 12.42 5.17
N VAL A 18 5.42 11.43 5.19
CA VAL A 18 4.92 10.68 4.04
C VAL A 18 3.42 10.42 4.18
N GLN A 19 2.68 10.35 3.08
CA GLN A 19 1.21 10.29 3.10
C GLN A 19 0.66 8.86 2.99
N GLY A 20 1.40 7.95 2.37
CA GLY A 20 0.94 6.59 2.12
C GLY A 20 2.05 5.56 2.13
N VAL A 21 1.62 4.30 2.03
CA VAL A 21 2.48 3.13 1.98
C VAL A 21 2.11 2.24 0.80
N ASP A 22 3.12 1.64 0.18
CA ASP A 22 2.96 0.56 -0.80
C ASP A 22 3.61 -0.71 -0.21
N VAL A 23 2.85 -1.79 -0.12
CA VAL A 23 3.28 -3.02 0.55
C VAL A 23 3.81 -4.03 -0.46
N VAL A 24 5.12 -4.24 -0.46
CA VAL A 24 5.76 -5.31 -1.22
C VAL A 24 5.65 -6.62 -0.42
N ALA A 25 4.50 -7.29 -0.53
CA ALA A 25 4.21 -8.50 0.22
C ALA A 25 4.75 -9.76 -0.48
N ILE A 26 5.64 -10.49 0.19
CA ILE A 26 6.27 -11.74 -0.28
C ILE A 26 5.66 -12.92 0.48
N LEU A 27 4.81 -13.68 -0.20
CA LEU A 27 4.20 -14.90 0.32
C LEU A 27 5.13 -16.10 0.14
N ASN A 28 5.47 -16.78 1.22
CA ASN A 28 6.11 -18.10 1.19
C ASN A 28 5.05 -19.17 1.46
N ARG A 29 4.77 -20.06 0.49
CA ARG A 29 3.79 -21.15 0.66
C ARG A 29 4.25 -22.41 -0.04
N GLY A 30 4.29 -23.53 0.69
CA GLY A 30 4.73 -24.82 0.14
C GLY A 30 6.13 -24.77 -0.50
N GLY A 31 7.04 -24.01 0.11
CA GLY A 31 8.42 -23.84 -0.38
C GLY A 31 8.58 -22.94 -1.62
N LYS A 32 7.53 -22.24 -2.06
CA LYS A 32 7.57 -21.30 -3.19
C LYS A 32 7.31 -19.87 -2.72
N ARG A 33 7.81 -18.90 -3.49
CA ARG A 33 7.64 -17.46 -3.25
C ARG A 33 6.73 -16.82 -4.29
N TYR A 34 5.85 -15.94 -3.84
CA TYR A 34 4.91 -15.19 -4.66
C TYR A 34 4.83 -13.74 -4.19
N PHE A 35 4.43 -12.84 -5.07
CA PHE A 35 3.93 -11.52 -4.65
C PHE A 35 2.43 -11.61 -4.40
N ILE A 36 1.98 -10.92 -3.35
CA ILE A 36 0.55 -10.63 -3.16
C ILE A 36 0.30 -9.28 -3.81
N LEU A 37 -0.63 -9.26 -4.75
CA LEU A 37 -1.08 -8.08 -5.47
C LEU A 37 -2.59 -7.97 -5.29
N VAL A 38 -3.12 -6.77 -5.48
CA VAL A 38 -4.55 -6.50 -5.51
C VAL A 38 -4.98 -6.09 -6.92
N LYS A 39 -6.23 -6.40 -7.26
CA LYS A 39 -6.87 -5.87 -8.46
C LYS A 39 -7.92 -4.85 -8.04
N GLN A 40 -7.67 -3.57 -8.29
CA GLN A 40 -8.54 -2.47 -7.84
C GLN A 40 -9.09 -1.67 -9.01
N TYR A 41 -10.37 -1.28 -8.95
CA TYR A 41 -10.93 -0.36 -9.94
C TYR A 41 -10.56 1.09 -9.57
N ARG A 42 -9.73 1.74 -10.39
CA ARG A 42 -9.31 3.12 -10.16
C ARG A 42 -10.18 4.07 -10.96
N ILE A 43 -11.05 4.83 -10.28
CA ILE A 43 -11.92 5.84 -10.89
C ILE A 43 -11.15 6.80 -11.83
N PRO A 44 -9.97 7.35 -11.45
CA PRO A 44 -9.21 8.23 -12.34
C PRO A 44 -8.76 7.56 -13.65
N MET A 45 -8.53 6.25 -13.62
CA MET A 45 -8.13 5.46 -14.78
C MET A 45 -9.33 4.94 -15.58
N GLY A 46 -10.52 4.88 -14.97
CA GLY A 46 -11.69 4.25 -15.56
C GLY A 46 -11.49 2.76 -15.86
N ALA A 47 -10.62 2.07 -15.11
CA ALA A 47 -10.20 0.70 -15.39
C ALA A 47 -9.77 -0.06 -14.12
N TRP A 48 -9.68 -1.39 -14.25
CA TRP A 48 -9.05 -2.26 -13.26
C TRP A 48 -7.53 -2.20 -13.39
N CYS A 49 -6.86 -2.01 -12.26
CA CYS A 49 -5.42 -1.89 -12.13
C CYS A 49 -4.88 -3.03 -11.25
N ILE A 50 -3.68 -3.51 -11.55
CA ILE A 50 -2.95 -4.47 -10.71
C ILE A 50 -1.90 -3.69 -9.94
N GLU A 51 -1.97 -3.75 -8.62
CA GLU A 51 -1.21 -2.89 -7.72
C GLU A 51 -0.66 -3.69 -6.54
N PHE A 52 0.34 -3.14 -5.86
CA PHE A 52 0.66 -3.60 -4.51
C PHE A 52 -0.47 -3.19 -3.56
N PRO A 53 -0.71 -3.94 -2.48
CA PRO A 53 -1.58 -3.46 -1.42
C PRO A 53 -1.07 -2.11 -0.90
N ALA A 54 -1.94 -1.13 -0.75
CA ALA A 54 -1.50 0.24 -0.54
C ALA A 54 -2.59 1.12 0.06
N GLY A 55 -2.19 2.09 0.87
CA GLY A 55 -3.13 3.06 1.39
C GLY A 55 -2.49 4.24 2.10
N LEU A 56 -3.34 5.07 2.69
CA LEU A 56 -2.93 6.27 3.38
C LEU A 56 -2.56 5.95 4.83
N ILE A 57 -1.59 6.69 5.35
CA ILE A 57 -1.20 6.59 6.76
C ILE A 57 -2.18 7.43 7.58
N ASP A 58 -2.79 6.83 8.59
CA ASP A 58 -3.71 7.52 9.47
C ASP A 58 -3.01 8.49 10.43
N HIS A 59 -3.78 9.40 11.02
CA HIS A 59 -3.24 10.35 11.99
C HIS A 59 -2.63 9.65 13.21
N ASN A 60 -1.37 9.95 13.51
CA ASN A 60 -0.54 9.28 14.53
C ASN A 60 -0.24 7.79 14.25
N GLU A 61 -0.48 7.31 13.04
CA GLU A 61 -0.10 5.97 12.63
C GLU A 61 1.36 5.96 12.15
N SER A 62 2.09 4.87 12.44
CA SER A 62 3.43 4.68 11.88
C SER A 62 3.34 4.04 10.50
N VAL A 63 4.33 4.29 9.63
CA VAL A 63 4.45 3.65 8.30
C VAL A 63 4.35 2.12 8.39
N ASP A 64 5.02 1.54 9.39
CA ASP A 64 5.02 0.11 9.64
C ASP A 64 3.62 -0.40 10.04
N THR A 65 2.92 0.35 10.90
CA THR A 65 1.54 0.03 11.31
C THR A 65 0.59 0.10 10.13
N ALA A 66 0.67 1.17 9.32
CA ALA A 66 -0.15 1.35 8.13
C ALA A 66 0.07 0.20 7.14
N ALA A 67 1.33 -0.16 6.83
CA ALA A 67 1.63 -1.23 5.88
C ALA A 67 1.06 -2.59 6.30
N LEU A 68 1.11 -2.92 7.59
CA LEU A 68 0.52 -4.17 8.09
C LEU A 68 -1.02 -4.12 8.12
N ARG A 69 -1.61 -2.95 8.41
CA ARG A 69 -3.06 -2.73 8.37
C ARG A 69 -3.58 -2.87 6.94
N GLU A 70 -3.03 -2.12 5.99
CA GLU A 70 -3.45 -2.14 4.58
C GLU A 70 -3.31 -3.56 3.97
N LEU A 71 -2.21 -4.26 4.23
CA LEU A 71 -2.06 -5.67 3.82
C LEU A 71 -3.19 -6.55 4.39
N LYS A 72 -3.55 -6.35 5.65
CA LYS A 72 -4.58 -7.15 6.30
C LYS A 72 -5.98 -6.81 5.79
N GLU A 73 -6.28 -5.53 5.60
CA GLU A 73 -7.57 -5.03 5.11
C GLU A 73 -7.79 -5.50 3.67
N GLU A 74 -6.84 -5.22 2.78
CA GLU A 74 -7.01 -5.44 1.34
C GLU A 74 -6.82 -6.89 0.91
N THR A 75 -6.04 -7.70 1.64
CA THR A 75 -5.72 -9.07 1.22
C THR A 75 -6.04 -10.13 2.27
N GLY A 76 -6.32 -9.74 3.50
CA GLY A 76 -6.57 -10.66 4.61
C GLY A 76 -5.34 -11.37 5.18
N TYR A 77 -4.14 -11.10 4.65
CA TYR A 77 -2.90 -11.75 5.08
C TYR A 77 -2.26 -11.02 6.26
N VAL A 78 -1.53 -11.77 7.10
CA VAL A 78 -0.71 -11.24 8.20
C VAL A 78 0.74 -11.58 7.90
N GLY A 79 1.62 -10.61 8.07
CA GLY A 79 3.05 -10.80 7.84
C GLY A 79 3.91 -10.02 8.81
N ARG A 80 5.22 -10.05 8.56
CA ARG A 80 6.23 -9.33 9.32
C ARG A 80 7.03 -8.45 8.38
N ILE A 81 7.22 -7.19 8.77
CA ILE A 81 8.10 -6.26 8.05
C ILE A 81 9.53 -6.76 8.12
N VAL A 82 10.20 -6.77 6.97
CA VAL A 82 11.62 -7.14 6.86
C VAL A 82 12.49 -5.99 6.36
N ASP A 83 11.91 -5.04 5.64
CA ASP A 83 12.63 -3.86 5.14
C ASP A 83 11.66 -2.72 4.80
N ARG A 84 12.21 -1.50 4.67
CA ARG A 84 11.49 -0.32 4.17
C ARG A 84 12.42 0.57 3.34
N SER A 85 11.86 1.22 2.31
CA SER A 85 12.61 2.20 1.53
C SER A 85 13.10 3.36 2.39
N SER A 86 14.34 3.81 2.18
CA SER A 86 14.88 5.01 2.85
C SER A 86 14.25 6.29 2.31
N GLY A 87 13.72 7.13 3.21
CA GLY A 87 13.07 8.39 2.84
C GLY A 87 11.79 8.21 2.03
N ILE A 88 11.26 9.32 1.53
CA ILE A 88 10.02 9.34 0.73
C ILE A 88 10.27 9.00 -0.73
N GLN A 89 9.30 8.33 -1.35
CA GLN A 89 9.33 7.95 -2.76
C GLN A 89 8.23 8.70 -3.51
N PRO A 90 8.57 9.74 -4.31
CA PRO A 90 7.57 10.46 -5.10
C PRO A 90 6.97 9.57 -6.19
N LEU A 91 5.64 9.55 -6.30
CA LEU A 91 4.94 8.69 -7.26
C LEU A 91 4.88 9.31 -8.66
N ASN A 92 4.76 10.65 -8.75
CA ASN A 92 4.74 11.37 -10.02
C ASN A 92 5.34 12.78 -9.87
N PRO A 93 6.66 12.92 -9.66
CA PRO A 93 7.31 14.21 -9.34
C PRO A 93 7.24 15.25 -10.45
N GLY A 94 6.79 14.88 -11.66
CA GLY A 94 6.54 15.81 -12.75
C GLY A 94 5.19 16.54 -12.65
N LEU A 95 4.29 16.10 -11.76
CA LEU A 95 2.93 16.64 -11.64
C LEU A 95 2.46 16.78 -10.20
N SER A 96 2.76 15.83 -9.32
CA SER A 96 2.23 15.81 -7.95
C SER A 96 3.33 15.73 -6.90
N ASP A 97 2.98 16.13 -5.68
CA ASP A 97 3.80 15.92 -4.47
C ASP A 97 3.39 14.67 -3.67
N ASP A 98 2.51 13.84 -4.25
CA ASP A 98 2.17 12.52 -3.72
C ASP A 98 3.42 11.64 -3.60
N ALA A 99 3.62 11.08 -2.41
CA ALA A 99 4.73 10.21 -2.10
C ALA A 99 4.32 9.11 -1.13
N CYS A 100 5.00 7.96 -1.23
CA CYS A 100 4.83 6.82 -0.36
C CYS A 100 6.15 6.35 0.25
N GLN A 101 6.08 5.37 1.14
CA GLN A 101 7.21 4.48 1.43
C GLN A 101 6.85 3.06 1.01
N PHE A 102 7.79 2.37 0.37
CA PHE A 102 7.66 0.94 0.13
C PHE A 102 8.03 0.17 1.40
N VAL A 103 7.16 -0.74 1.82
CA VAL A 103 7.40 -1.61 2.98
C VAL A 103 7.38 -3.06 2.51
N THR A 104 8.48 -3.78 2.74
CA THR A 104 8.57 -5.20 2.38
C THR A 104 8.08 -6.04 3.55
N VAL A 105 7.06 -6.86 3.29
CA VAL A 105 6.44 -7.74 4.30
C VAL A 105 6.58 -9.19 3.87
N GLU A 106 7.17 -10.02 4.74
CA GLU A 106 7.15 -11.46 4.56
C GLU A 106 5.89 -12.06 5.17
N VAL A 107 5.19 -12.88 4.38
CA VAL A 107 4.00 -13.61 4.79
C VAL A 107 4.32 -15.10 4.79
N ASP A 108 4.17 -15.75 5.95
CA ASP A 108 4.17 -17.20 6.04
C ASP A 108 2.78 -17.71 5.64
N GLY A 109 2.68 -18.24 4.44
CA GLY A 109 1.45 -18.76 3.87
C GLY A 109 1.04 -20.13 4.39
N ASP A 110 1.92 -20.83 5.11
CA ASP A 110 1.64 -22.14 5.72
C ASP A 110 1.20 -21.98 7.20
N ALA A 111 1.28 -20.77 7.76
CA ALA A 111 0.80 -20.44 9.10
C ALA A 111 -0.75 -20.49 9.22
N PRO A 112 -1.30 -20.93 10.37
CA PRO A 112 -2.76 -21.08 10.56
C PRO A 112 -3.58 -19.82 10.28
N GLU A 113 -3.08 -18.64 10.66
CA GLU A 113 -3.73 -17.34 10.48
C GLU A 113 -3.86 -16.92 9.00
N ASN A 114 -3.04 -17.49 8.11
CA ASN A 114 -2.99 -17.21 6.69
C ASN A 114 -3.58 -18.34 5.83
N SER A 115 -4.16 -19.37 6.46
CA SER A 115 -4.75 -20.52 5.77
C SER A 115 -5.98 -20.15 4.93
N VAL A 116 -6.82 -19.23 5.45
CA VAL A 116 -7.99 -18.68 4.76
C VAL A 116 -8.01 -17.16 5.00
N PRO A 117 -7.21 -16.38 4.24
CA PRO A 117 -7.17 -14.94 4.40
C PRO A 117 -8.55 -14.35 4.05
N LYS A 118 -8.98 -13.36 4.83
CA LYS A 118 -10.27 -12.68 4.64
C LYS A 118 -10.04 -11.17 4.63
N GLN A 119 -10.38 -10.56 3.49
CA GLN A 119 -10.34 -9.12 3.31
C GLN A 119 -11.34 -8.43 4.24
N GLN A 120 -11.03 -7.18 4.60
CA GLN A 120 -11.83 -6.27 5.42
C GLN A 120 -11.80 -4.91 4.74
N LEU A 121 -12.56 -4.79 3.65
CA LEU A 121 -12.57 -3.60 2.80
C LEU A 121 -13.54 -2.54 3.34
N ASP A 122 -13.21 -1.25 3.12
CA ASP A 122 -14.18 -0.17 3.28
C ASP A 122 -15.27 -0.27 2.18
N SER A 123 -16.45 0.25 2.47
CA SER A 123 -17.53 0.50 1.51
C SER A 123 -17.11 1.26 0.24
N ALA A 124 -16.04 2.06 0.30
CA ALA A 124 -15.52 2.80 -0.85
C ALA A 124 -14.52 2.00 -1.72
N GLU A 125 -14.11 0.81 -1.28
CA GLU A 125 -13.08 0.00 -1.92
C GLU A 125 -13.68 -1.07 -2.83
N ALA A 126 -13.21 -1.08 -4.08
CA ALA A 126 -13.52 -2.12 -5.05
C ALA A 126 -12.24 -2.88 -5.40
N ILE A 127 -11.93 -3.90 -4.58
CA ILE A 127 -10.69 -4.66 -4.58
C ILE A 127 -11.00 -6.17 -4.68
N GLU A 128 -10.31 -6.86 -5.59
CA GLU A 128 -10.36 -8.31 -5.84
C GLU A 128 -9.00 -8.97 -5.59
#